data_AF-A0A1Q4F9T7-F1
#
_entry.id   AF-A0A1Q4F9T7-F1
#
_cell.length_a   1.000
_cell.length_b   1.000
_cell.length_c   1.000
_cell.angle_alpha   90.00
_cell.angle_beta   90.00
_cell.angle_gamma   90.00
#
_symmetry.space_group_name_H-M   'P 1'
#
loop_
_entity.id
_entity.type
_entity.pdbx_description
1 polymer ?
#
loop_
_entity_poly.entity_id
_entity_poly.type
_entity_poly.pdbx_seq_one_letter_code
_entity_poly.pdbx_strand_id
1 'polypeptide(L)' 'MELIIDFDNIKDPSKREWLIRTLKLMGIGFHTKEVPLTLEEYNEDLERGNAEIEKGNFITAEDLKKEAQK' A
#
# COMPACT_ATOMS: atom_id res chain seq x y z
N MET A 1 11.84 -7.46 -18.68
CA MET A 1 12.57 -7.53 -17.41
C MET A 1 11.77 -6.72 -16.41
N GLU A 2 11.24 -7.34 -15.37
CA GLU A 2 10.52 -6.63 -14.32
C GLU A 2 11.48 -6.30 -13.18
N LEU A 3 11.40 -5.07 -12.66
CA LEU A 3 12.23 -4.62 -11.55
C LEU A 3 11.56 -4.97 -10.22
N ILE A 4 12.30 -5.54 -9.28
CA ILE A 4 11.86 -5.68 -7.88
C ILE A 4 12.56 -4.60 -7.07
N ILE A 5 11.79 -3.69 -6.46
CA ILE A 5 12.31 -2.52 -5.76
C ILE A 5 11.82 -2.55 -4.31
N ASP A 6 12.77 -2.45 -3.38
CA ASP A 6 12.50 -2.27 -1.96
C ASP A 6 12.39 -0.77 -1.66
N PHE A 7 11.16 -0.25 -1.64
CA PHE A 7 10.92 1.16 -1.36
C PHE A 7 11.07 1.51 0.12
N ASP A 8 11.00 0.53 1.03
CA ASP A 8 11.15 0.74 2.47
C ASP A 8 12.60 1.06 2.84
N ASN A 9 13.56 0.58 2.06
CA ASN A 9 14.95 1.00 2.19
C ASN A 9 15.22 2.44 1.69
N ILE A 10 14.25 3.10 1.03
CA ILE A 10 14.34 4.49 0.61
C ILE A 10 13.70 5.39 1.67
N LYS A 11 14.49 5.75 2.68
CA LYS A 11 14.05 6.58 3.83
C LYS A 11 13.64 8.01 3.46
N ASP A 12 14.06 8.50 2.30
CA ASP A 12 13.75 9.86 1.83
C ASP A 12 12.48 9.82 0.95
N PRO A 13 11.37 10.45 1.39
CA PRO A 13 10.11 10.41 0.68
C PRO A 13 10.17 11.11 -0.69
N SER A 14 11.04 12.11 -0.86
CA SER A 14 11.22 12.82 -2.14
C SER A 14 11.94 11.93 -3.16
N LYS A 15 12.94 11.16 -2.72
CA LYS A 15 13.65 10.19 -3.58
C LYS A 15 12.74 9.03 -3.97
N ARG A 16 11.90 8.56 -3.05
CA ARG A 16 10.91 7.52 -3.32
C ARG A 16 9.92 7.97 -4.39
N GLU A 17 9.35 9.16 -4.23
CA GLU A 17 8.40 9.75 -5.17
C GLU A 17 9.02 9.99 -6.55
N TRP A 18 10.25 10.53 -6.59
CA TRP A 18 10.98 10.74 -7.84
C TRP A 18 11.21 9.43 -8.61
N LEU A 19 11.60 8.36 -7.91
CA LEU A 19 11.85 7.06 -8.53
C LEU A 19 10.56 6.46 -9.12
N ILE A 20 9.46 6.49 -8.36
CA ILE A 20 8.15 6.00 -8.82
C ILE A 20 7.70 6.75 -10.08
N ARG A 21 7.81 8.09 -10.08
CA ARG A 21 7.45 8.93 -11.25
C ARG A 21 8.28 8.61 -12.46
N THR A 22 9.59 8.43 -12.27
CA THR A 22 10.53 8.17 -13.35
C THR A 22 10.28 6.79 -13.97
N LEU A 23 10.02 5.77 -13.15
CA LEU A 23 9.69 4.42 -13.64
C LEU A 23 8.37 4.40 -14.42
N LYS A 24 7.35 5.12 -13.93
CA LYS A 24 6.08 5.30 -14.65
C LYS A 24 6.27 6.00 -16.00
N LEU A 25 7.08 7.07 -16.03
CA LEU A 25 7.37 7.83 -17.25
C LEU A 25 8.13 6.99 -18.29
N MET A 26 9.03 6.13 -17.85
CA MET A 26 9.77 5.21 -18.72
C MET A 26 8.99 3.94 -19.09
N GLY A 27 7.75 3.78 -18.60
CA GLY A 27 6.92 2.59 -18.87
C GLY A 27 7.50 1.29 -18.32
N ILE A 28 8.32 1.38 -17.26
CA ILE A 28 8.98 0.21 -16.68
C ILE A 28 8.09 -0.37 -15.58
N GLY A 29 7.63 -1.61 -15.79
CA GLY A 29 6.94 -2.39 -14.77
C GLY A 29 7.88 -2.69 -13.59
N PHE A 30 7.45 -2.33 -12.38
CA PHE A 30 8.16 -2.66 -11.15
C PHE A 30 7.19 -3.28 -10.14
N HIS A 31 7.70 -4.24 -9.38
CA HIS A 31 7.04 -4.78 -8.20
C HIS A 31 7.73 -4.23 -6.97
N THR A 32 6.94 -3.88 -5.96
CA THR A 32 7.48 -3.64 -4.63
C THR A 32 7.90 -4.99 -4.06
N LYS A 33 9.05 -5.03 -3.38
CA LYS A 33 9.41 -6.22 -2.62
C LYS A 33 8.34 -6.40 -1.53
N GLU A 34 7.46 -7.38 -1.71
CA GLU A 34 6.52 -7.77 -0.65
C GLU A 34 7.36 -8.28 0.52
N VAL A 35 7.42 -7.50 1.60
CA VAL A 35 8.05 -7.94 2.83
C VAL A 35 7.09 -8.94 3.46
N PRO A 36 7.51 -10.18 3.73
CA PRO A 36 6.69 -11.10 4.51
C PRO A 36 6.45 -10.48 5.87
N LEU A 37 5.19 -10.23 6.23
CA LEU A 37 4.81 -9.83 7.58
C LEU A 37 5.28 -10.90 8.56
N THR A 38 5.88 -10.47 9.66
CA THR A 38 6.09 -11.35 10.81
C THR A 38 4.74 -11.75 11.42
N LEU A 39 4.71 -12.85 12.17
CA LEU A 39 3.47 -13.28 12.87
C LEU A 39 2.93 -12.19 13.82
N GLU A 40 3.83 -11.43 14.42
CA GLU A 40 3.51 -10.33 15.33
C GLU A 40 2.86 -9.17 14.56
N GLU A 41 3.45 -8.71 13.45
CA GLU A 41 2.88 -7.67 12.60
C GLU A 41 1.52 -8.07 12.01
N TYR A 42 1.38 -9.33 11.58
CA TYR A 42 0.10 -9.84 11.08
C TYR A 42 -1.00 -9.80 12.16
N ASN A 43 -0.68 -10.20 13.38
CA ASN A 43 -1.63 -10.15 14.49
C ASN A 43 -1.97 -8.69 14.87
N GLU A 44 -0.99 -7.79 14.88
CA GLU A 44 -1.25 -6.35 15.12
C GLU A 44 -2.17 -5.73 14.06
N ASP A 45 -1.98 -6.09 12.79
CA ASP A 45 -2.85 -5.63 11.69
C ASP A 45 -4.27 -6.20 11.84
N LEU A 46 -4.43 -7.46 12.25
CA LEU A 46 -5.74 -8.05 12.53
C LEU A 46 -6.46 -7.34 13.68
N GLU A 47 -5.76 -7.08 14.78
CA GLU A 47 -6.34 -6.36 15.94
C GLU A 47 -6.72 -4.92 15.57
N ARG A 48 -5.89 -4.24 14.77
CA ARG A 48 -6.21 -2.90 14.27
C ARG A 48 -7.44 -2.92 13.38
N GLY A 49 -7.52 -3.87 12.44
CA GLY A 49 -8.68 -4.04 11.57
C GLY A 49 -9.96 -4.32 12.35
N ASN A 50 -9.90 -5.21 13.35
CA ASN A 50 -11.04 -5.48 14.24
C ASN A 50 -11.48 -4.21 15.00
N ALA A 51 -10.54 -3.45 15.54
CA ALA A 51 -10.83 -2.21 16.25
C ALA A 51 -11.47 -1.14 15.35
N GLU A 52 -11.13 -1.08 14.06
CA GLU A 52 -11.76 -0.19 13.09
C GLU A 52 -13.19 -0.60 12.76
N ILE A 53 -13.43 -1.92 12.62
CA ILE A 53 -14.77 -2.48 12.41
C ILE A 53 -15.67 -2.20 13.63
N GLU A 54 -15.18 -2.42 14.85
CA GLU A 54 -15.92 -2.14 16.09
C GLU A 54 -16.27 -0.65 16.24
N LYS A 55 -15.38 0.24 15.79
CA LYS A 55 -15.63 1.69 15.78
C LYS A 55 -16.61 2.13 14.68
N GLY A 56 -17.00 1.24 13.77
CA GLY A 56 -17.83 1.58 12.62
C GLY A 56 -17.08 2.35 11.53
N ASN A 57 -15.74 2.36 11.56
CA ASN A 57 -14.89 3.04 10.60
C ASN A 57 -14.64 2.17 9.36
N PHE A 58 -15.72 1.69 8.73
CA PHE A 58 -15.65 0.92 7.49
C PHE A 58 -16.58 1.52 6.45
N ILE A 59 -16.21 1.41 5.19
CA ILE A 59 -17.09 1.73 4.07
C ILE A 59 -17.59 0.44 3.46
N THR A 60 -18.87 0.38 3.13
CA THR A 60 -19.42 -0.78 2.45
C THR A 60 -18.98 -0.78 0.98
N ALA A 61 -19.08 -1.94 0.32
CA ALA A 61 -18.84 -2.02 -1.12
C ALA A 61 -19.77 -1.08 -1.92
N GLU A 62 -20.96 -0.76 -1.41
CA GLU A 62 -21.87 0.20 -2.02
C GLU A 62 -21.40 1.64 -1.83
N ASP A 63 -20.88 1.99 -0.65
CA ASP A 63 -20.32 3.32 -0.38
C ASP A 63 -19.06 3.57 -1.22
N LEU A 64 -18.20 2.56 -1.37
CA LEU A 64 -17.01 2.62 -2.21
C LEU A 64 -17.37 2.84 -3.69
N LYS A 65 -18.44 2.19 -4.19
CA LYS A 65 -18.97 2.44 -5.54
C LYS A 65 -19.49 3.86 -5.71
N LYS A 66 -20.13 4.43 -4.68
CA LYS A 66 -20.62 5.81 -4.70
C LYS A 66 -19.47 6.82 -4.69
N GLU A 67 -18.41 6.57 -3.93
CA GLU A 67 -17.21 7.42 -3.93
C GLU A 67 -16.45 7.36 -5.25
N ALA A 68 -16.35 6.18 -5.89
CA ALA A 68 -15.71 6.03 -7.19
C ALA A 68 -16.47 6.71 -8.35
N GLN A 69 -17.75 7.06 -8.14
CA GLN A 69 -18.59 7.78 -9.10
C GLN A 69 -18.60 9.31 -8.89
N LYS A 70 -17.94 9.82 -7.85
CA LYS A 70 -17.70 11.26 -7.64
C LYS A 70 -16.55 11.77 -8.49
#